data_AF-A0A3D5BVV0-F1
#
_entry.id   AF-A0A3D5BVV0-F1
#
_cell.length_a   1.000
_cell.length_b   1.000
_cell.length_c   1.000
_cell.angle_alpha   90.00
_cell.angle_beta   90.00
_cell.angle_gamma   90.00
#
_symmetry.space_group_name_H-M   'P 1'
#
loop_
_entity.id
_entity.type
_entity.pdbx_description
1 polymer ?
#
loop_
_entity_poly.entity_id
_entity_poly.type
_entity_poly.pdbx_seq_one_letter_code
_entity_poly.pdbx_strand_id
1 'polypeptide(L)'
;MSKKMLSCIVFSLVILLSSIGQAANANDDFRRSSTKYLWLESASEAVQRMNDAEANKIFAFIKANIILGKPHQKSLQLMEKVKSDNWIVFVPLLEKDGLESAEWMDISSASAAANFLPEIRALIIKDVPFSSIGKAIVFLHENYHAYVFANNPYEEQNIREYCEEEMKSHEFQNRITNLLGGEKYQTILKKEVGRIADGYDETETIPTRTTYDEMATALTKPASRLEDDFIQTSFWIHAAFSFLEERFPREATEKKLCFLFSVYQTGGIL
;
A
#
# COMPACT_ATOMS: atom_id res chain seq x y z
N MET A 1 -26.52 -13.66 -51.22
CA MET A 1 -27.08 -13.23 -49.92
C MET A 1 -27.71 -11.87 -50.07
N SER A 2 -28.97 -11.71 -49.64
CA SER A 2 -29.69 -10.43 -49.69
C SER A 2 -29.06 -9.42 -48.71
N LYS A 3 -28.88 -8.16 -49.14
CA LYS A 3 -28.37 -7.05 -48.28
C LYS A 3 -29.16 -6.91 -46.97
N LYS A 4 -30.44 -7.31 -46.94
CA LYS A 4 -31.26 -7.31 -45.72
C LYS A 4 -30.82 -8.36 -44.69
N MET A 5 -30.32 -9.51 -45.15
CA MET A 5 -29.87 -10.60 -44.27
C MET A 5 -28.54 -10.27 -43.59
N LEU A 6 -27.64 -9.57 -44.30
CA LEU A 6 -26.37 -9.09 -43.74
C LEU A 6 -26.61 -8.01 -42.67
N SER A 7 -27.59 -7.12 -42.89
CA SER A 7 -27.93 -6.05 -41.94
C SER A 7 -28.49 -6.59 -40.61
N CYS A 8 -29.30 -7.65 -40.63
CA CYS A 8 -29.82 -8.25 -39.39
C CYS A 8 -28.73 -8.95 -38.56
N ILE A 9 -27.77 -9.59 -39.23
CA ILE A 9 -26.66 -10.27 -38.54
C ILE A 9 -25.74 -9.25 -37.86
N VAL A 10 -25.42 -8.14 -38.53
CA VAL A 10 -24.59 -7.06 -37.96
C VAL A 10 -25.28 -6.42 -36.75
N PHE A 11 -26.58 -6.14 -36.83
CA PHE A 11 -27.32 -5.53 -35.72
C PHE A 11 -27.41 -6.43 -34.48
N SER A 12 -27.69 -7.73 -34.67
CA SER A 12 -27.71 -8.69 -33.56
C SER A 12 -26.33 -8.90 -32.93
N LEU A 13 -25.25 -8.85 -33.73
CA LEU A 13 -23.88 -8.95 -33.22
C LEU A 13 -23.50 -7.72 -32.38
N VAL A 14 -23.90 -6.51 -32.80
CA VAL A 14 -23.67 -5.27 -32.03
C VAL A 14 -24.41 -5.30 -30.69
N ILE A 15 -25.66 -5.79 -30.66
CA ILE A 15 -26.42 -5.94 -29.40
C ILE A 15 -25.74 -6.94 -28.48
N LEU A 16 -25.33 -8.11 -28.99
CA LEU A 16 -24.67 -9.15 -28.19
C LEU A 16 -23.31 -8.67 -27.64
N LEU A 17 -22.52 -7.95 -28.43
CA LEU A 17 -21.25 -7.38 -27.98
C LEU A 17 -21.46 -6.27 -26.94
N SER A 18 -22.51 -5.46 -27.08
CA SER A 18 -22.84 -4.42 -26.11
C SER A 18 -23.28 -4.99 -24.75
N SER A 19 -24.04 -6.10 -24.74
CA SER A 19 -24.48 -6.75 -23.50
C SER A 19 -23.35 -7.49 -22.79
N ILE A 20 -22.42 -8.10 -23.53
CA ILE A 20 -21.21 -8.71 -22.97
C ILE A 20 -20.31 -7.63 -22.32
N GLY A 21 -20.13 -6.49 -22.99
CA GLY A 21 -19.36 -5.37 -22.44
C GLY A 21 -19.97 -4.78 -21.17
N GLN A 22 -21.30 -4.63 -21.12
CA GLN A 22 -21.99 -4.15 -19.90
C GLN A 22 -21.89 -5.14 -18.74
N ALA A 23 -22.02 -6.45 -18.99
CA ALA A 23 -21.89 -7.47 -17.97
C ALA A 23 -20.45 -7.56 -17.40
N ALA A 24 -19.43 -7.46 -18.26
CA ALA A 24 -18.04 -7.42 -17.82
C ALA A 24 -17.75 -6.18 -16.94
N ASN A 25 -18.21 -5.00 -17.36
CA ASN A 25 -18.03 -3.77 -16.58
C ASN A 25 -18.74 -3.81 -15.23
N ALA A 26 -19.95 -4.37 -15.17
CA ALA A 26 -20.68 -4.54 -13.90
C ALA A 26 -19.95 -5.48 -12.93
N ASN A 27 -19.31 -6.54 -13.45
CA ASN A 27 -18.51 -7.45 -12.64
C ASN A 27 -17.26 -6.76 -12.07
N ASP A 28 -16.58 -5.93 -12.86
CA ASP A 28 -15.40 -5.21 -12.40
C ASP A 28 -15.74 -4.12 -11.39
N ASP A 29 -16.82 -3.38 -11.59
CA ASP A 29 -17.27 -2.36 -10.65
C ASP A 29 -17.68 -3.00 -9.30
N PHE A 30 -18.31 -4.17 -9.33
CA PHE A 30 -18.60 -4.97 -8.13
C PHE A 30 -17.33 -5.47 -7.44
N ARG A 31 -16.36 -6.00 -8.21
CA ARG A 31 -15.07 -6.45 -7.69
C ARG A 31 -14.32 -5.32 -6.98
N ARG A 32 -14.24 -4.14 -7.59
CA ARG A 32 -13.62 -2.95 -6.99
C ARG A 32 -14.28 -2.52 -5.68
N SER A 33 -15.61 -2.50 -5.68
CA SER A 33 -16.40 -2.17 -4.48
C SER A 33 -16.15 -3.17 -3.36
N SER A 34 -16.11 -4.47 -3.70
CA SER A 34 -15.81 -5.55 -2.77
C SER A 34 -14.39 -5.45 -2.22
N THR A 35 -13.40 -5.14 -3.06
CA THR A 35 -12.02 -4.92 -2.64
C THR A 35 -11.95 -3.75 -1.65
N LYS A 36 -12.56 -2.60 -1.96
CA LYS A 36 -12.61 -1.47 -1.02
C LYS A 36 -13.19 -1.87 0.34
N TYR A 37 -14.30 -2.61 0.34
CA TYR A 37 -14.93 -3.08 1.57
C TYR A 37 -13.99 -3.98 2.39
N LEU A 38 -13.38 -4.99 1.75
CA LEU A 38 -12.50 -5.95 2.43
C LEU A 38 -11.26 -5.30 3.04
N TRP A 39 -10.68 -4.31 2.35
CA TRP A 39 -9.53 -3.56 2.85
C TRP A 39 -9.90 -2.68 4.06
N LEU A 40 -11.05 -1.98 3.99
CA LEU A 40 -11.57 -1.20 5.12
C LEU A 40 -11.94 -2.07 6.32
N GLU A 41 -12.55 -3.23 6.10
CA GLU A 41 -12.91 -4.19 7.14
C GLU A 41 -11.66 -4.74 7.84
N SER A 42 -10.67 -5.20 7.06
CA SER A 42 -9.39 -5.69 7.59
C SER A 42 -8.68 -4.63 8.45
N ALA A 43 -8.64 -3.39 8.00
CA ALA A 43 -8.06 -2.28 8.77
C ALA A 43 -8.88 -1.96 10.03
N SER A 44 -10.22 -2.00 9.96
CA SER A 44 -11.11 -1.80 11.11
C SER A 44 -10.85 -2.83 12.21
N GLU A 45 -10.77 -4.11 11.85
CA GLU A 45 -10.51 -5.20 12.79
C GLU A 45 -9.14 -5.04 13.46
N ALA A 46 -8.10 -4.72 12.67
CA ALA A 46 -6.75 -4.48 13.19
C ALA A 46 -6.72 -3.29 14.17
N VAL A 47 -7.32 -2.16 13.81
CA VAL A 47 -7.37 -0.96 14.65
C VAL A 47 -8.10 -1.22 15.98
N GLN A 48 -9.21 -1.96 15.94
CA GLN A 48 -9.93 -2.37 17.15
C GLN A 48 -9.07 -3.27 18.05
N ARG A 49 -8.35 -4.23 17.46
CA ARG A 49 -7.48 -5.15 18.19
C ARG A 49 -6.29 -4.44 18.85
N MET A 50 -5.70 -3.45 18.18
CA MET A 50 -4.52 -2.73 18.67
C MET A 50 -4.86 -1.70 19.77
N ASN A 51 -6.06 -1.12 19.72
CA ASN A 51 -6.47 -0.01 20.60
C ASN A 51 -5.46 1.17 20.62
N ASP A 52 -4.88 1.48 19.45
CA ASP A 52 -3.91 2.56 19.27
C ASP A 52 -4.60 3.87 18.85
N ALA A 53 -4.34 4.96 19.57
CA ALA A 53 -5.09 6.21 19.40
C ALA A 53 -4.87 6.87 18.03
N GLU A 54 -3.63 6.85 17.53
CA GLU A 54 -3.30 7.44 16.22
C GLU A 54 -3.81 6.56 15.08
N ALA A 55 -3.70 5.23 15.18
CA ALA A 55 -4.28 4.33 14.20
C ALA A 55 -5.82 4.50 14.12
N ASN A 56 -6.49 4.65 15.26
CA ASN A 56 -7.91 4.99 15.32
C ASN A 56 -8.23 6.32 14.62
N LYS A 57 -7.42 7.35 14.87
CA LYS A 57 -7.59 8.68 14.28
C LYS A 57 -7.43 8.63 12.75
N ILE A 58 -6.38 8.01 12.25
CA ILE A 58 -6.12 7.86 10.81
C ILE A 58 -7.25 7.05 10.16
N PHE A 59 -7.59 5.89 10.72
CA PHE A 59 -8.65 5.05 10.16
C PHE A 59 -10.01 5.74 10.14
N ALA A 60 -10.36 6.48 11.20
CA ALA A 60 -11.60 7.26 11.25
C ALA A 60 -11.64 8.35 10.17
N PHE A 61 -10.52 9.06 9.97
CA PHE A 61 -10.38 10.04 8.90
C PHE A 61 -10.61 9.38 7.53
N ILE A 62 -9.94 8.27 7.25
CA ILE A 62 -10.06 7.59 5.95
C ILE A 62 -11.47 7.08 5.72
N LYS A 63 -12.06 6.39 6.71
CA LYS A 63 -13.43 5.87 6.59
C LYS A 63 -14.44 6.96 6.25
N ALA A 64 -14.25 8.18 6.72
CA ALA A 64 -15.11 9.32 6.42
C ALA A 64 -14.87 9.94 5.03
N ASN A 65 -13.64 9.88 4.52
CA ASN A 65 -13.21 10.65 3.34
C ASN A 65 -12.89 9.80 2.09
N ILE A 66 -12.80 8.48 2.22
CA ILE A 66 -12.42 7.60 1.12
C ILE A 66 -13.57 7.35 0.14
N ILE A 67 -13.33 7.62 -1.14
CA ILE A 67 -14.27 7.39 -2.24
C ILE A 67 -13.72 6.36 -3.21
N LEU A 68 -14.58 5.57 -3.85
CA LEU A 68 -14.14 4.60 -4.84
C LEU A 68 -13.89 5.29 -6.19
N GLY A 69 -12.80 4.93 -6.86
CA GLY A 69 -12.53 5.31 -8.24
C GLY A 69 -11.94 4.14 -9.04
N LYS A 70 -11.78 4.37 -10.33
CA LYS A 70 -11.10 3.45 -11.25
C LYS A 70 -10.22 4.19 -12.25
N PRO A 71 -9.20 3.52 -12.80
CA PRO A 71 -8.42 4.05 -13.92
C PRO A 71 -9.31 4.50 -15.08
N HIS A 72 -8.98 5.63 -15.69
CA HIS A 72 -9.63 6.10 -16.90
C HIS A 72 -8.67 6.97 -17.71
N GLN A 73 -8.22 6.46 -18.86
CA GLN A 73 -7.21 7.14 -19.70
C GLN A 73 -5.96 7.47 -18.87
N LYS A 74 -5.57 8.76 -18.77
CA LYS A 74 -4.43 9.25 -17.98
C LYS A 74 -4.83 9.77 -16.59
N SER A 75 -6.05 9.47 -16.14
CA SER A 75 -6.62 10.00 -14.90
C SER A 75 -7.56 8.98 -14.24
N LEU A 76 -8.42 9.45 -13.34
CA LEU A 76 -9.36 8.66 -12.57
C LEU A 76 -10.80 8.95 -12.98
N GLN A 77 -11.63 7.91 -13.02
CA GLN A 77 -13.07 8.04 -13.00
C GLN A 77 -13.57 7.77 -11.58
N LEU A 78 -14.21 8.77 -10.96
CA LEU A 78 -14.86 8.59 -9.66
C LEU A 78 -16.11 7.73 -9.81
N MET A 79 -16.25 6.74 -8.93
CA MET A 79 -17.39 5.82 -8.88
C MET A 79 -18.36 6.16 -7.73
N GLU A 80 -17.90 6.96 -6.78
CA GLU A 80 -18.70 7.47 -5.66
C GLU A 80 -18.72 9.00 -5.66
N LYS A 81 -19.75 9.60 -5.06
CA LYS A 81 -19.82 11.05 -4.86
C LYS A 81 -18.81 11.49 -3.80
N VAL A 82 -18.12 12.59 -4.07
CA VAL A 82 -17.28 13.30 -3.11
C VAL A 82 -18.11 13.73 -1.90
N LYS A 83 -17.61 13.50 -0.69
CA LYS A 83 -18.33 13.75 0.58
C LYS A 83 -17.75 14.89 1.40
N SER A 84 -16.54 15.32 1.10
CA SER A 84 -15.76 16.33 1.84
C SER A 84 -14.70 16.93 0.91
N ASP A 85 -14.04 18.01 1.31
CA ASP A 85 -12.91 18.59 0.57
C ASP A 85 -11.60 17.81 0.72
N ASN A 86 -11.54 16.94 1.74
CA ASN A 86 -10.38 16.11 2.08
C ASN A 86 -10.51 14.68 1.52
N TRP A 87 -11.20 14.52 0.40
CA TRP A 87 -11.44 13.21 -0.20
C TRP A 87 -10.15 12.54 -0.65
N ILE A 88 -10.13 11.22 -0.55
CA ILE A 88 -9.05 10.34 -1.04
C ILE A 88 -9.69 9.26 -1.92
N VAL A 89 -9.14 9.02 -3.11
CA VAL A 89 -9.67 8.00 -4.02
C VAL A 89 -9.01 6.66 -3.72
N PHE A 90 -9.81 5.65 -3.42
CA PHE A 90 -9.38 4.26 -3.41
C PHE A 90 -9.51 3.68 -4.81
N VAL A 91 -8.41 3.20 -5.36
CA VAL A 91 -8.34 2.66 -6.72
C VAL A 91 -7.80 1.24 -6.64
N PRO A 92 -8.68 0.23 -6.49
CA PRO A 92 -8.27 -1.16 -6.67
C PRO A 92 -7.90 -1.34 -8.13
N LEU A 93 -6.65 -1.64 -8.45
CA LEU A 93 -6.12 -1.79 -9.79
C LEU A 93 -6.27 -3.24 -10.25
N LEU A 94 -7.09 -3.46 -11.29
CA LEU A 94 -7.28 -4.76 -11.92
C LEU A 94 -6.21 -4.97 -13.01
N GLU A 95 -5.86 -6.22 -13.29
CA GLU A 95 -4.85 -6.57 -14.31
C GLU A 95 -5.09 -5.90 -15.67
N LYS A 96 -6.35 -5.82 -16.11
CA LYS A 96 -6.72 -5.20 -17.38
C LYS A 96 -6.49 -3.69 -17.43
N ASP A 97 -6.40 -3.02 -16.28
CA ASP A 97 -6.28 -1.56 -16.22
C ASP A 97 -4.91 -1.07 -16.70
N GLY A 98 -3.87 -1.91 -16.61
CA GLY A 98 -2.56 -1.62 -17.18
C GLY A 98 -2.57 -1.47 -18.70
N LEU A 99 -3.66 -1.86 -19.38
CA LEU A 99 -3.83 -1.70 -20.82
C LEU A 99 -4.49 -0.36 -21.21
N GLU A 100 -4.96 0.43 -20.25
CA GLU A 100 -5.68 1.69 -20.50
C GLU A 100 -4.74 2.82 -20.96
N SER A 101 -3.53 2.88 -20.39
CA SER A 101 -2.51 3.89 -20.71
C SER A 101 -1.12 3.44 -20.28
N ALA A 102 -0.08 4.13 -20.77
CA ALA A 102 1.30 3.87 -20.35
C ALA A 102 1.48 4.16 -18.85
N GLU A 103 0.84 5.22 -18.35
CA GLU A 103 0.89 5.61 -16.95
C GLU A 103 0.32 4.49 -16.03
N TRP A 104 -0.81 3.88 -16.40
CA TRP A 104 -1.37 2.76 -15.63
C TRP A 104 -0.56 1.48 -15.77
N MET A 105 0.07 1.26 -16.93
CA MET A 105 1.00 0.14 -17.13
C MET A 105 2.19 0.25 -16.18
N ASP A 106 2.79 1.44 -16.07
CA ASP A 106 3.93 1.69 -15.20
C ASP A 106 3.56 1.45 -13.73
N ILE A 107 2.44 2.03 -13.26
CA ILE A 107 1.91 1.81 -11.90
C ILE A 107 1.63 0.32 -11.65
N SER A 108 1.02 -0.38 -12.61
CA SER A 108 0.74 -1.82 -12.50
C SER A 108 2.03 -2.65 -12.41
N SER A 109 3.09 -2.23 -13.10
CA SER A 109 4.35 -2.97 -13.19
C SER A 109 5.31 -2.75 -12.01
N ALA A 110 5.11 -1.68 -11.23
CA ALA A 110 5.92 -1.36 -10.05
C ALA A 110 5.98 -2.55 -9.06
N SER A 111 7.00 -2.66 -8.22
CA SER A 111 7.07 -3.77 -7.24
C SER A 111 6.19 -3.57 -6.00
N ALA A 112 5.60 -2.38 -5.82
CA ALA A 112 4.76 -2.05 -4.66
C ALA A 112 3.37 -2.70 -4.71
N ALA A 113 2.84 -3.09 -3.55
CA ALA A 113 1.49 -3.64 -3.40
C ALA A 113 0.42 -2.56 -3.42
N ALA A 114 0.78 -1.39 -2.91
CA ALA A 114 -0.06 -0.22 -2.80
C ALA A 114 0.85 1.01 -2.89
N ASN A 115 0.30 2.14 -3.35
CA ASN A 115 0.98 3.43 -3.32
C ASN A 115 -0.07 4.53 -3.16
N PHE A 116 0.19 5.51 -2.31
CA PHE A 116 -0.49 6.80 -2.36
C PHE A 116 0.17 7.72 -3.39
N LEU A 117 -0.63 8.26 -4.32
CA LEU A 117 -0.22 9.20 -5.36
C LEU A 117 -0.82 10.59 -5.05
N PRO A 118 -0.03 11.54 -4.51
CA PRO A 118 -0.49 12.87 -4.12
C PRO A 118 -1.14 13.66 -5.26
N GLU A 119 -0.61 13.53 -6.48
CA GLU A 119 -1.00 14.32 -7.66
C GLU A 119 -2.46 14.08 -8.07
N ILE A 120 -2.94 12.87 -7.84
CA ILE A 120 -4.33 12.45 -8.13
C ILE A 120 -5.09 12.09 -6.85
N ARG A 121 -4.52 12.37 -5.67
CA ARG A 121 -5.07 12.08 -4.33
C ARG A 121 -5.59 10.65 -4.21
N ALA A 122 -4.83 9.69 -4.70
CA ALA A 122 -5.31 8.33 -4.86
C ALA A 122 -4.43 7.30 -4.17
N LEU A 123 -5.08 6.44 -3.39
CA LEU A 123 -4.52 5.20 -2.92
C LEU A 123 -4.75 4.12 -3.97
N ILE A 124 -3.71 3.77 -4.70
CA ILE A 124 -3.73 2.68 -5.67
C ILE A 124 -3.40 1.38 -4.94
N ILE A 125 -4.27 0.37 -5.07
CA ILE A 125 -4.06 -0.96 -4.46
C ILE A 125 -4.08 -2.00 -5.57
N LYS A 126 -3.05 -2.84 -5.67
CA LYS A 126 -3.07 -3.94 -6.63
C LYS A 126 -4.02 -5.05 -6.21
N ASP A 127 -4.72 -5.63 -7.18
CA ASP A 127 -5.63 -6.73 -6.92
C ASP A 127 -4.90 -8.08 -6.83
N VAL A 128 -4.07 -8.19 -5.79
CA VAL A 128 -3.27 -9.37 -5.45
C VAL A 128 -3.78 -9.92 -4.12
N PRO A 129 -3.81 -11.26 -3.91
CA PRO A 129 -4.19 -11.83 -2.64
C PRO A 129 -3.30 -11.34 -1.48
N PHE A 130 -3.94 -10.79 -0.45
CA PHE A 130 -3.33 -10.43 0.83
C PHE A 130 -4.15 -11.03 1.97
N SER A 131 -3.50 -11.49 3.04
CA SER A 131 -4.18 -11.84 4.29
C SER A 131 -4.80 -10.60 4.93
N SER A 132 -5.74 -10.76 5.88
CA SER A 132 -6.39 -9.60 6.53
C SER A 132 -5.39 -8.72 7.27
N ILE A 133 -4.40 -9.30 7.96
CA ILE A 133 -3.35 -8.52 8.64
C ILE A 133 -2.45 -7.81 7.62
N GLY A 134 -2.04 -8.47 6.54
CA GLY A 134 -1.25 -7.83 5.48
C GLY A 134 -1.99 -6.65 4.84
N LYS A 135 -3.28 -6.83 4.50
CA LYS A 135 -4.14 -5.73 4.03
C LYS A 135 -4.15 -4.58 5.02
N ALA A 136 -4.38 -4.86 6.31
CA ALA A 136 -4.47 -3.83 7.33
C ALA A 136 -3.17 -3.02 7.46
N ILE A 137 -2.00 -3.68 7.47
CA ILE A 137 -0.71 -3.02 7.61
C ILE A 137 -0.44 -2.13 6.40
N VAL A 138 -0.52 -2.67 5.17
CA VAL A 138 -0.32 -1.90 3.93
C VAL A 138 -1.30 -0.74 3.87
N PHE A 139 -2.59 -1.00 4.13
CA PHE A 139 -3.62 0.03 4.07
C PHE A 139 -3.33 1.16 5.04
N LEU A 140 -3.01 0.86 6.30
CA LEU A 140 -2.75 1.88 7.30
C LEU A 140 -1.48 2.68 6.98
N HIS A 141 -0.43 2.04 6.44
CA HIS A 141 0.77 2.72 5.98
C HIS A 141 0.47 3.74 4.87
N GLU A 142 -0.14 3.32 3.77
CA GLU A 142 -0.44 4.24 2.67
C GLU A 142 -1.44 5.33 3.06
N ASN A 143 -2.38 5.01 3.95
CA ASN A 143 -3.30 5.99 4.46
C ASN A 143 -2.68 6.97 5.47
N TYR A 144 -1.52 6.65 6.04
CA TYR A 144 -0.72 7.63 6.78
C TYR A 144 -0.32 8.77 5.85
N HIS A 145 0.24 8.45 4.67
CA HIS A 145 0.58 9.42 3.62
C HIS A 145 -0.65 10.23 3.19
N ALA A 146 -1.77 9.55 2.90
CA ALA A 146 -3.01 10.22 2.54
C ALA A 146 -3.52 11.19 3.63
N TYR A 147 -3.40 10.80 4.90
CA TYR A 147 -3.75 11.63 6.04
C TYR A 147 -2.81 12.84 6.19
N VAL A 148 -1.50 12.66 6.04
CA VAL A 148 -0.52 13.77 6.06
C VAL A 148 -0.81 14.75 4.95
N PHE A 149 -0.94 14.27 3.71
CA PHE A 149 -1.27 15.08 2.54
C PHE A 149 -2.58 15.86 2.71
N ALA A 150 -3.64 15.23 3.23
CA ALA A 150 -4.92 15.93 3.43
C ALA A 150 -4.84 17.08 4.45
N ASN A 151 -3.92 17.01 5.42
CA ASN A 151 -3.72 18.08 6.40
C ASN A 151 -2.71 19.14 5.93
N ASN A 152 -1.78 18.76 5.07
CA ASN A 152 -0.76 19.65 4.51
C ASN A 152 -0.45 19.25 3.06
N PRO A 153 -1.28 19.69 2.09
CA PRO A 153 -1.10 19.31 0.69
C PRO A 153 0.22 19.86 0.12
N TYR A 154 0.89 19.05 -0.71
CA TYR A 154 2.12 19.40 -1.42
C TYR A 154 2.04 18.92 -2.87
N GLU A 155 2.69 19.62 -3.80
CA GLU A 155 2.76 19.19 -5.21
C GLU A 155 3.96 18.29 -5.46
N GLU A 156 5.13 18.67 -4.94
CA GLU A 156 6.37 17.90 -5.00
C GLU A 156 7.05 17.94 -3.64
N GLN A 157 7.71 16.85 -3.27
CA GLN A 157 8.59 16.78 -2.10
C GLN A 157 10.03 16.71 -2.58
N ASN A 158 10.93 17.44 -1.91
CA ASN A 158 12.34 17.15 -2.10
C ASN A 158 12.69 15.80 -1.44
N ILE A 159 13.82 15.22 -1.83
CA ILE A 159 14.25 13.89 -1.36
C ILE A 159 14.24 13.77 0.17
N ARG A 160 14.66 14.82 0.87
CA ARG A 160 14.69 14.81 2.34
C ARG A 160 13.29 14.80 2.92
N GLU A 161 12.38 15.64 2.42
CA GLU A 161 10.98 15.67 2.84
C GLU A 161 10.29 14.32 2.62
N TYR A 162 10.55 13.69 1.47
CA TYR A 162 10.07 12.35 1.16
C TYR A 162 10.58 11.32 2.19
N CYS A 163 11.90 11.28 2.44
CA CYS A 163 12.47 10.37 3.45
C CYS A 163 11.97 10.66 4.88
N GLU A 164 11.70 11.92 5.23
CA GLU A 164 11.14 12.31 6.53
C GLU A 164 9.69 11.83 6.71
N GLU A 165 8.88 11.88 5.66
CA GLU A 165 7.52 11.34 5.68
C GLU A 165 7.53 9.81 5.75
N GLU A 166 8.34 9.16 4.93
CA GLU A 166 8.54 7.71 4.90
C GLU A 166 9.08 7.17 6.24
N MET A 167 10.00 7.89 6.89
CA MET A 167 10.46 7.52 8.23
C MET A 167 9.29 7.48 9.22
N LYS A 168 8.41 8.49 9.18
CA LYS A 168 7.25 8.56 10.08
C LYS A 168 6.20 7.50 9.73
N SER A 169 5.96 7.22 8.44
CA SER A 169 5.04 6.17 8.02
C SER A 169 5.55 4.78 8.43
N HIS A 170 6.86 4.52 8.33
CA HIS A 170 7.49 3.31 8.84
C HIS A 170 7.47 3.24 10.36
N GLU A 171 7.73 4.32 11.10
CA GLU A 171 7.59 4.34 12.56
C GLU A 171 6.15 3.99 13.01
N PHE A 172 5.16 4.57 12.33
CA PHE A 172 3.76 4.23 12.53
C PHE A 172 3.50 2.75 12.21
N GLN A 173 3.98 2.26 11.06
CA GLN A 173 3.87 0.86 10.64
C GLN A 173 4.51 -0.11 11.64
N ASN A 174 5.68 0.23 12.16
CA ASN A 174 6.44 -0.57 13.11
C ASN A 174 5.66 -0.71 14.43
N ARG A 175 5.07 0.40 14.91
CA ARG A 175 4.22 0.40 16.11
C ARG A 175 3.00 -0.49 15.93
N ILE A 176 2.26 -0.36 14.82
CA ILE A 176 1.06 -1.20 14.58
C ILE A 176 1.43 -2.68 14.44
N THR A 177 2.52 -2.99 13.75
CA THR A 177 2.96 -4.37 13.52
C THR A 177 3.40 -5.01 14.84
N ASN A 178 4.10 -4.26 15.69
CA ASN A 178 4.47 -4.68 17.03
C ASN A 178 3.24 -5.02 17.89
N LEU A 179 2.20 -4.17 17.87
CA LEU A 179 0.96 -4.39 18.61
C LEU A 179 0.18 -5.61 18.09
N LEU A 180 0.13 -5.82 16.78
CA LEU A 180 -0.56 -6.97 16.17
C LEU A 180 0.15 -8.29 16.42
N GLY A 181 1.49 -8.29 16.36
CA GLY A 181 2.32 -9.48 16.49
C GLY A 181 2.67 -9.86 17.94
N GLY A 182 2.57 -8.92 18.87
CA GLY A 182 2.78 -9.15 20.31
C GLY A 182 4.16 -9.70 20.66
N GLU A 183 4.24 -10.49 21.73
CA GLU A 183 5.51 -11.02 22.26
C GLU A 183 6.30 -11.85 21.25
N LYS A 184 5.59 -12.61 20.40
CA LYS A 184 6.25 -13.45 19.40
C LYS A 184 6.98 -12.61 18.37
N TYR A 185 6.34 -11.54 17.88
CA TYR A 185 6.97 -10.59 16.98
C TYR A 185 8.17 -9.89 17.64
N GLN A 186 8.01 -9.43 18.88
CA GLN A 186 9.09 -8.77 19.63
C GLN A 186 10.31 -9.66 19.84
N THR A 187 10.09 -10.96 20.08
CA THR A 187 11.17 -11.93 20.24
C THR A 187 11.98 -12.07 18.95
N ILE A 188 11.30 -12.18 17.80
CA ILE A 188 11.94 -12.27 16.48
C ILE A 188 12.67 -10.96 16.17
N LEU A 189 12.04 -9.81 16.44
CA LEU A 189 12.63 -8.48 16.26
C LEU A 189 13.93 -8.34 17.04
N LYS A 190 13.93 -8.67 18.33
CA LYS A 190 15.13 -8.60 19.18
C LYS A 190 16.27 -9.48 18.67
N LYS A 191 15.94 -10.69 18.19
CA LYS A 191 16.93 -11.60 17.57
C LYS A 191 17.55 -10.95 16.33
N GLU A 192 16.75 -10.31 15.49
CA GLU A 192 17.23 -9.65 14.28
C GLU A 192 18.05 -8.39 14.59
N VAL A 193 17.63 -7.57 15.57
CA VAL A 193 18.41 -6.42 16.05
C VAL A 193 19.78 -6.87 16.55
N GLY A 194 19.85 -7.98 17.30
CA GLY A 194 21.12 -8.58 17.73
C GLY A 194 22.00 -9.02 16.55
N ARG A 195 21.40 -9.68 15.53
CA ARG A 195 22.13 -10.07 14.31
C ARG A 195 22.68 -8.86 13.56
N ILE A 196 21.89 -7.80 13.43
CA ILE A 196 22.34 -6.54 12.80
C ILE A 196 23.51 -5.96 13.59
N ALA A 197 23.39 -5.89 14.92
CA ALA A 197 24.45 -5.36 15.77
C ALA A 197 25.77 -6.17 15.67
N ASP A 198 25.69 -7.51 15.60
CA ASP A 198 26.86 -8.39 15.47
C ASP A 198 27.58 -8.22 14.12
N GLY A 199 26.85 -7.83 13.07
CA GLY A 199 27.37 -7.64 11.71
C GLY A 199 27.59 -6.18 11.30
N TYR A 200 27.34 -5.22 12.18
CA TYR A 200 27.36 -3.80 11.83
C TYR A 200 28.79 -3.28 11.64
N ASP A 201 29.05 -2.75 10.45
CA ASP A 201 30.24 -1.97 10.12
C ASP A 201 29.83 -0.50 9.96
N GLU A 202 30.53 0.42 10.61
CA GLU A 202 30.25 1.87 10.51
C GLU A 202 30.42 2.43 9.09
N THR A 203 31.10 1.69 8.20
CA THR A 203 31.24 2.02 6.78
C THR A 203 30.06 1.54 5.92
N GLU A 204 29.24 0.62 6.42
CA GLU A 204 28.05 0.11 5.73
C GLU A 204 26.78 0.85 6.19
N THR A 205 26.02 1.42 5.25
CA THR A 205 24.78 2.14 5.57
C THR A 205 23.52 1.28 5.54
N ILE A 206 23.57 0.09 4.93
CA ILE A 206 22.40 -0.78 4.73
C ILE A 206 22.70 -2.17 5.33
N PRO A 207 22.11 -2.54 6.48
CA PRO A 207 22.22 -3.91 6.98
C PRO A 207 21.63 -4.90 5.97
N THR A 208 22.31 -6.02 5.74
CA THR A 208 21.81 -7.04 4.80
C THR A 208 20.47 -7.62 5.26
N ARG A 209 19.47 -7.66 4.37
CA ARG A 209 18.17 -8.31 4.60
C ARG A 209 18.28 -9.83 4.48
N THR A 210 17.64 -10.56 5.38
CA THR A 210 17.50 -12.03 5.33
C THR A 210 16.03 -12.45 5.20
N THR A 211 15.76 -13.76 5.15
CA THR A 211 14.39 -14.30 5.22
C THR A 211 14.01 -14.61 6.67
N TYR A 212 12.76 -14.33 7.04
CA TYR A 212 12.20 -14.47 8.38
C TYR A 212 10.98 -15.39 8.38
N ASP A 213 11.15 -16.70 8.23
CA ASP A 213 10.04 -17.67 8.15
C ASP A 213 9.13 -17.65 9.40
N GLU A 214 9.70 -17.28 10.55
CA GLU A 214 8.99 -17.18 11.84
C GLU A 214 7.88 -16.12 11.82
N MET A 215 7.93 -15.16 10.88
CA MET A 215 6.94 -14.10 10.69
C MET A 215 5.56 -14.62 10.35
N ALA A 216 5.49 -15.74 9.61
CA ALA A 216 4.21 -16.36 9.25
C ALA A 216 3.38 -16.76 10.48
N THR A 217 4.06 -17.05 11.60
CA THR A 217 3.39 -17.39 12.86
C THR A 217 3.25 -16.20 13.80
N ALA A 218 4.09 -15.16 13.66
CA ALA A 218 4.01 -13.97 14.51
C ALA A 218 2.89 -13.02 14.08
N LEU A 219 2.70 -12.85 12.76
CA LEU A 219 1.64 -12.01 12.21
C LEU A 219 0.56 -12.87 11.55
N THR A 220 0.91 -13.46 10.42
CA THR A 220 -0.01 -14.15 9.52
C THR A 220 0.78 -14.86 8.44
N LYS A 221 0.27 -15.98 7.94
CA LYS A 221 0.83 -16.60 6.74
C LYS A 221 0.51 -15.70 5.53
N PRO A 222 1.52 -15.27 4.75
CA PRO A 222 1.27 -14.49 3.55
C PRO A 222 0.40 -15.26 2.55
N ALA A 223 -0.55 -14.57 1.93
CA ALA A 223 -1.44 -15.08 0.89
C ALA A 223 -0.83 -15.01 -0.52
N SER A 224 0.24 -14.24 -0.70
CA SER A 224 0.99 -14.13 -1.95
C SER A 224 2.47 -13.84 -1.70
N ARG A 225 3.30 -14.02 -2.74
CA ARG A 225 4.71 -13.63 -2.72
C ARG A 225 4.89 -12.12 -2.50
N LEU A 226 4.00 -11.31 -3.07
CA LEU A 226 4.04 -9.86 -2.92
C LEU A 226 3.79 -9.44 -1.46
N GLU A 227 2.85 -10.11 -0.78
CA GLU A 227 2.64 -9.90 0.66
C GLU A 227 3.84 -10.35 1.50
N ASP A 228 4.43 -11.51 1.17
CA ASP A 228 5.64 -11.99 1.86
C ASP A 228 6.78 -10.98 1.70
N ASP A 229 7.11 -10.59 0.47
CA ASP A 229 8.15 -9.59 0.19
C ASP A 229 7.91 -8.28 0.95
N PHE A 230 6.67 -7.81 1.03
CA PHE A 230 6.28 -6.63 1.81
C PHE A 230 6.51 -6.82 3.32
N ILE A 231 6.03 -7.92 3.92
CA ILE A 231 6.16 -8.20 5.36
C ILE A 231 7.64 -8.34 5.74
N GLN A 232 8.42 -9.06 4.93
CA GLN A 232 9.85 -9.28 5.15
C GLN A 232 10.62 -7.96 5.11
N THR A 233 10.31 -7.09 4.13
CA THR A 233 10.94 -5.78 3.99
C THR A 233 10.57 -4.85 5.15
N SER A 234 9.29 -4.81 5.51
CA SER A 234 8.77 -4.02 6.63
C SER A 234 9.40 -4.43 7.96
N PHE A 235 9.52 -5.73 8.21
CA PHE A 235 10.18 -6.25 9.41
C PHE A 235 11.67 -5.90 9.46
N TRP A 236 12.37 -6.02 8.33
CA TRP A 236 13.78 -5.63 8.24
C TRP A 236 14.00 -4.14 8.50
N ILE A 237 13.15 -3.26 7.94
CA ILE A 237 13.18 -1.82 8.24
C ILE A 237 12.96 -1.58 9.74
N HIS A 238 12.01 -2.27 10.37
CA HIS A 238 11.78 -2.16 11.81
C HIS A 238 13.02 -2.57 12.62
N ALA A 239 13.66 -3.68 12.27
CA ALA A 239 14.87 -4.13 12.94
C ALA A 239 16.02 -3.13 12.78
N ALA A 240 16.22 -2.58 11.57
CA ALA A 240 17.20 -1.54 11.31
C ALA A 240 16.92 -0.28 12.15
N PHE A 241 15.67 0.18 12.19
CA PHE A 241 15.27 1.35 13.00
C PHE A 241 15.54 1.13 14.48
N SER A 242 15.14 -0.04 15.01
CA SER A 242 15.34 -0.39 16.42
C SER A 242 16.84 -0.43 16.77
N PHE A 243 17.66 -1.04 15.92
CA PHE A 243 19.11 -1.03 16.07
C PHE A 243 19.70 0.39 16.11
N LEU A 244 19.29 1.26 15.18
CA LEU A 244 19.77 2.64 15.10
C LEU A 244 19.37 3.48 16.33
N GLU A 245 18.16 3.27 16.86
CA GLU A 245 17.70 3.89 18.10
C GLU A 245 18.52 3.44 19.32
N GLU A 246 18.78 2.14 19.44
CA GLU A 246 19.56 1.57 20.54
C GLU A 246 21.03 2.01 20.49
N ARG A 247 21.63 2.04 19.29
CA ARG A 247 23.05 2.33 19.10
C ARG A 247 23.38 3.82 19.09
N PHE A 248 22.50 4.64 18.51
CA PHE A 248 22.72 6.07 18.26
C PHE A 248 21.55 6.94 18.77
N PRO A 249 21.17 6.88 20.06
CA PRO A 249 19.94 7.51 20.55
C PRO A 249 19.84 9.03 20.32
N ARG A 250 20.98 9.73 20.19
CA ARG A 250 21.03 11.18 19.92
C ARG A 250 20.96 11.52 18.42
N GLU A 251 21.23 10.56 17.56
CA GLU A 251 21.32 10.71 16.10
C GLU A 251 20.33 9.80 15.36
N ALA A 252 19.46 9.08 16.09
CA ALA A 252 18.62 8.02 15.55
C ALA A 252 17.78 8.49 14.36
N THR A 253 17.19 9.68 14.45
CA THR A 253 16.45 10.30 13.35
C THR A 253 17.31 10.46 12.10
N GLU A 254 18.48 11.09 12.21
CA GLU A 254 19.35 11.31 11.05
C GLU A 254 19.83 9.97 10.46
N LYS A 255 20.17 9.01 11.32
CA LYS A 255 20.59 7.67 10.86
C LYS A 255 19.48 6.92 10.13
N LYS A 256 18.23 7.02 10.60
CA LYS A 256 17.06 6.42 9.92
C LYS A 256 16.81 7.08 8.56
N LEU A 257 16.93 8.41 8.47
CA LEU A 257 16.81 9.14 7.20
C LEU A 257 17.90 8.71 6.22
N CYS A 258 19.17 8.65 6.65
CA CYS A 258 20.26 8.14 5.82
C CYS A 258 20.01 6.70 5.37
N PHE A 259 19.54 5.83 6.27
CA PHE A 259 19.21 4.45 5.92
C PHE A 259 18.11 4.40 4.85
N LEU A 260 16.98 5.08 5.04
CA LEU A 260 15.90 5.09 4.06
C LEU A 260 16.33 5.69 2.71
N PHE A 261 17.09 6.79 2.74
CA PHE A 261 17.68 7.36 1.52
C PHE A 261 18.50 6.31 0.76
N SER A 262 19.41 5.61 1.44
CA SER A 262 20.25 4.59 0.81
C SER A 262 19.43 3.42 0.27
N VAL A 263 18.39 2.98 1.00
CA VAL A 263 17.48 1.91 0.57
C VAL A 263 16.71 2.32 -0.70
N TYR A 264 16.13 3.52 -0.71
CA TYR A 264 15.30 3.99 -1.81
C TYR A 264 16.12 4.39 -3.04
N GLN A 265 17.32 4.94 -2.85
CA GLN A 265 18.26 5.17 -3.95
C GLN A 265 18.72 3.86 -4.59
N THR A 266 19.09 2.85 -3.78
CA THR A 266 19.50 1.53 -4.29
C THR A 266 18.35 0.79 -4.98
N GLY A 267 17.13 0.99 -4.49
CA GLY A 267 15.92 0.41 -5.06
C GLY A 267 15.39 1.11 -6.32
N GLY A 268 15.98 2.24 -6.72
CA GLY A 268 15.52 3.04 -7.86
C GLY A 268 14.20 3.78 -7.62
N ILE A 269 13.87 4.05 -6.36
CA ILE A 269 12.72 4.90 -5.96
C ILE A 269 13.11 6.39 -6.01
N LEU A 270 14.37 6.70 -5.65
CA LEU A 270 14.97 8.04 -5.69
C LEU A 270 15.97 8.19 -6.85
#